data_AF-A0A9P1MIY1-F1
#
_entry.id   AF-A0A9P1MIY1-F1
#
_cell.length_a   1.000
_cell.length_b   1.000
_cell.length_c   1.000
_cell.angle_alpha   90.00
_cell.angle_beta   90.00
_cell.angle_gamma   90.00
#
_symmetry.space_group_name_H-M   'P 1'
#
loop_
_entity.id
_entity.type
_entity.pdbx_description
1 polymer ?
#
loop_
_entity_poly.entity_id
_entity_poly.type
_entity_poly.pdbx_seq_one_letter_code
_entity_poly.pdbx_strand_id
1 'polypeptide(L)'
;MFRQDLKIDEDDRNEFKMHSKNVLPEISKSKYERNKNGRIMRLNQPNSKVICAFLNTKGGRLFLGVNDNGRITGLKLTEFQLDHAILSLNHTLESFTPPVPANLIRFNSIKLRKTEEDSSNYDEISDVFLSEAAGTLEHVIGKPFCYCSNTSDHQASQYLIIITVERARKNIWYQNEEGLVYIRRNGSNMLLTMDTLRLFEKNLFTSECSPFPIYKLKMTIWDHLFENFLQLFFSIGNGRKCSPVEC
;
A
#
# COMPACT_ATOMS: atom_id res chain seq x y z
N MET A 1 -19.21 -19.35 -4.50
CA MET A 1 -18.49 -18.05 -4.55
C MET A 1 -19.06 -17.19 -3.43
N PHE A 2 -18.24 -16.77 -2.47
CA PHE A 2 -18.64 -16.06 -1.25
C PHE A 2 -19.31 -14.72 -1.59
N ARG A 3 -20.42 -14.36 -0.92
CA ARG A 3 -21.30 -13.22 -1.28
C ARG A 3 -21.62 -12.34 -0.06
N GLN A 4 -20.60 -11.94 0.68
CA GLN A 4 -20.78 -10.91 1.70
C GLN A 4 -19.97 -9.68 1.32
N ASP A 5 -20.67 -8.56 1.28
CA ASP A 5 -20.07 -7.26 1.07
C ASP A 5 -19.66 -6.68 2.41
N LEU A 6 -18.47 -6.10 2.46
CA LEU A 6 -18.02 -5.32 3.60
C LEU A 6 -18.88 -4.05 3.62
N LYS A 7 -19.54 -3.74 4.74
CA LYS A 7 -20.35 -2.51 4.91
C LYS A 7 -19.47 -1.27 5.14
N ILE A 8 -18.29 -1.25 4.53
CA ILE A 8 -17.26 -0.22 4.66
C ILE A 8 -16.72 0.00 3.26
N ASP A 9 -16.54 1.27 2.89
CA ASP A 9 -15.95 1.66 1.61
C ASP A 9 -14.44 1.95 1.75
N GLU A 10 -13.71 1.93 0.63
CA GLU A 10 -12.33 2.44 0.60
C GLU A 10 -12.31 3.95 0.85
N ASP A 11 -11.44 4.39 1.75
CA ASP A 11 -11.33 5.80 2.12
C ASP A 11 -9.92 6.13 2.63
N ASP A 12 -9.78 7.24 3.37
CA ASP A 12 -8.53 7.67 3.99
C ASP A 12 -8.03 6.72 5.10
N ARG A 13 -8.83 5.76 5.54
CA ARG A 13 -8.54 4.84 6.65
C ARG A 13 -8.77 3.37 6.31
N ASN A 14 -9.37 3.04 5.17
CA ASN A 14 -9.64 1.69 4.74
C ASN A 14 -9.11 1.50 3.31
N GLU A 15 -8.34 0.44 3.10
CA GLU A 15 -7.82 0.03 1.79
C GLU A 15 -8.09 -1.46 1.57
N PHE A 16 -8.50 -1.83 0.37
CA PHE A 16 -8.74 -3.21 -0.04
C PHE A 16 -7.64 -3.72 -0.97
N LYS A 17 -7.27 -4.98 -0.78
CA LYS A 17 -6.32 -5.70 -1.62
C LYS A 17 -6.73 -7.16 -1.77
N MET A 18 -6.36 -7.72 -2.91
CA MET A 18 -6.60 -9.13 -3.25
C MET A 18 -5.35 -10.02 -3.11
N HIS A 19 -4.31 -9.57 -2.39
CA HIS A 19 -3.08 -10.33 -2.17
C HIS A 19 -2.44 -10.04 -0.80
N SER A 20 -1.57 -10.95 -0.33
CA SER A 20 -0.82 -10.82 0.93
C SER A 20 0.66 -10.45 0.77
N LYS A 21 1.09 -10.01 -0.43
CA LYS A 21 2.50 -9.67 -0.69
C LYS A 21 2.87 -8.33 -0.07
N ASN A 22 3.83 -8.35 0.85
CA ASN A 22 4.14 -7.17 1.66
C ASN A 22 5.27 -6.32 1.11
N VAL A 23 6.26 -6.94 0.44
CA VAL A 23 7.41 -6.26 -0.16
C VAL A 23 7.49 -6.45 -1.68
N LEU A 24 8.18 -5.53 -2.34
CA LEU A 24 8.37 -5.54 -3.79
C LEU A 24 8.85 -6.88 -4.39
N PRO A 25 9.89 -7.54 -3.84
CA PRO A 25 10.44 -8.76 -4.43
C PRO A 25 9.48 -9.94 -4.42
N GLU A 26 8.49 -9.97 -3.52
CA GLU A 26 7.49 -11.05 -3.45
C GLU A 26 6.43 -10.99 -4.56
N ILE A 27 6.41 -9.89 -5.32
CA ILE A 27 5.48 -9.69 -6.43
C ILE A 27 6.10 -10.32 -7.69
N SER A 28 5.86 -11.62 -7.85
CA SER A 28 6.54 -12.48 -8.84
C SER A 28 6.45 -12.02 -10.30
N LYS A 29 5.41 -11.25 -10.66
CA LYS A 29 5.22 -10.68 -12.00
C LYS A 29 4.51 -9.33 -11.88
N SER A 30 5.28 -8.27 -11.74
CA SER A 30 4.74 -6.91 -11.83
C SER A 30 4.23 -6.70 -13.25
N LYS A 31 2.92 -6.89 -13.44
CA LYS A 31 2.24 -6.45 -14.66
C LYS A 31 2.25 -4.93 -14.66
N TYR A 32 2.66 -4.35 -15.79
CA TYR A 32 2.68 -2.92 -16.00
C TYR A 32 1.63 -2.57 -17.05
N GLU A 33 0.85 -1.54 -16.79
CA GLU A 33 -0.10 -1.00 -17.74
C GLU A 33 0.11 0.51 -17.87
N ARG A 34 -0.18 1.05 -19.06
CA ARG A 34 -0.25 2.51 -19.22
C ARG A 34 -1.64 2.94 -18.76
N ASN A 35 -1.68 3.86 -17.80
CA ASN A 35 -2.93 4.49 -17.43
C ASN A 35 -3.44 5.41 -18.56
N LYS A 36 -4.66 5.96 -18.39
CA LYS A 36 -5.30 6.88 -19.36
C LYS A 36 -4.45 8.11 -19.70
N ASN A 37 -3.50 8.47 -18.83
CA ASN A 37 -2.60 9.62 -18.99
C ASN A 37 -1.22 9.21 -19.55
N GLY A 38 -1.08 7.97 -20.04
CA GLY A 38 0.16 7.45 -20.63
C GLY A 38 1.25 7.06 -19.63
N ARG A 39 1.02 7.21 -18.32
CA ARG A 39 1.99 6.83 -17.28
C ARG A 39 1.97 5.33 -17.07
N ILE A 40 3.15 4.72 -17.04
CA ILE A 40 3.32 3.30 -16.72
C ILE A 40 3.07 3.11 -15.22
N MET A 41 2.12 2.24 -14.89
CA MET A 41 1.76 1.89 -13.52
C MET A 41 1.86 0.38 -13.35
N ARG A 42 2.32 -0.05 -12.19
CA ARG A 42 2.29 -1.46 -11.82
C ARG A 42 0.94 -1.81 -11.21
N LEU A 43 0.34 -2.91 -11.66
CA LEU A 43 -0.99 -3.35 -11.25
C LEU A 43 -1.05 -3.80 -9.79
N ASN A 44 -0.04 -4.53 -9.34
CA ASN A 44 0.04 -5.02 -7.96
C ASN A 44 1.13 -4.24 -7.22
N GLN A 45 0.73 -3.42 -6.26
CA GLN A 45 1.65 -2.69 -5.38
C GLN A 45 1.85 -3.48 -4.09
N PRO A 46 3.06 -3.46 -3.49
CA PRO A 46 3.28 -4.12 -2.21
C PRO A 46 2.46 -3.47 -1.10
N ASN A 47 2.07 -4.25 -0.10
CA ASN A 47 1.30 -3.72 1.04
C ASN A 47 2.12 -2.70 1.84
N SER A 48 3.46 -2.76 1.82
CA SER A 48 4.36 -1.79 2.44
C SER A 48 4.02 -0.34 2.08
N LYS A 49 3.63 -0.07 0.83
CA LYS A 49 3.21 1.26 0.37
C LYS A 49 2.01 1.79 1.15
N VAL A 50 1.01 0.94 1.37
CA VAL A 50 -0.22 1.30 2.11
C VAL A 50 0.11 1.48 3.59
N ILE A 51 0.89 0.56 4.17
CA ILE A 51 1.30 0.61 5.58
C ILE A 51 2.07 1.90 5.86
N CYS A 52 3.05 2.24 5.02
CA CYS A 52 3.79 3.50 5.08
C CYS A 52 2.85 4.71 5.02
N ALA A 53 1.90 4.72 4.09
CA ALA A 53 0.91 5.79 3.97
C ALA A 53 0.06 5.96 5.24
N PHE A 54 -0.37 4.86 5.87
CA PHE A 54 -1.15 4.91 7.10
C PHE A 54 -0.33 5.36 8.32
N LEU A 55 0.89 4.84 8.49
CA LEU A 55 1.81 5.25 9.57
C LEU A 55 2.04 6.76 9.55
N ASN A 56 2.29 7.30 8.35
CA ASN A 56 2.60 8.72 8.13
C ASN A 56 1.37 9.64 8.16
N THR A 57 0.16 9.12 8.35
CA THR A 57 -1.08 9.92 8.33
C THR A 57 -1.95 9.71 9.56
N LYS A 58 -3.14 9.11 9.42
CA LYS A 58 -4.15 8.97 10.47
C LYS A 58 -4.23 7.54 11.02
N GLY A 59 -3.34 6.65 10.60
CA GLY A 59 -3.54 5.21 10.72
C GLY A 59 -4.64 4.72 9.77
N GLY A 60 -4.96 3.43 9.86
CA GLY A 60 -5.97 2.81 9.00
C GLY A 60 -6.04 1.30 9.15
N ARG A 61 -6.80 0.68 8.25
CA ARG A 61 -7.03 -0.76 8.14
C ARG A 61 -6.84 -1.17 6.69
N LEU A 62 -5.99 -2.16 6.49
CA LEU A 62 -5.77 -2.79 5.19
C LEU A 62 -6.44 -4.16 5.22
N PHE A 63 -7.46 -4.34 4.38
CA PHE A 63 -8.21 -5.59 4.26
C PHE A 63 -7.68 -6.38 3.05
N LEU A 64 -7.21 -7.60 3.30
CA LEU A 64 -6.69 -8.49 2.29
C LEU A 64 -7.68 -9.64 2.03
N GLY A 65 -7.95 -9.93 0.75
CA GLY A 65 -9.02 -10.83 0.32
C GLY A 65 -10.37 -10.12 0.11
N VAL A 66 -10.33 -8.80 -0.11
CA VAL A 66 -11.48 -7.97 -0.49
C VAL A 66 -11.20 -7.37 -1.86
N ASN A 67 -12.16 -7.45 -2.78
CA ASN A 67 -12.02 -6.89 -4.11
C ASN A 67 -12.40 -5.39 -4.15
N ASP A 68 -12.16 -4.75 -5.29
CA ASP A 68 -12.41 -3.31 -5.49
C ASP A 68 -13.89 -2.90 -5.32
N ASN A 69 -14.81 -3.86 -5.36
CA ASN A 69 -16.24 -3.62 -5.13
C ASN A 69 -16.64 -3.79 -3.65
N GLY A 70 -15.67 -3.94 -2.74
CA GLY A 70 -15.92 -4.16 -1.31
C GLY A 70 -16.40 -5.57 -0.95
N ARG A 71 -16.36 -6.52 -1.89
CA ARG A 71 -16.84 -7.89 -1.67
C ARG A 71 -15.75 -8.76 -1.07
N ILE A 72 -16.08 -9.46 0.01
CA ILE A 72 -15.18 -10.41 0.68
C ILE A 72 -15.11 -11.69 -0.16
N THR A 73 -13.94 -11.95 -0.74
CA THR A 73 -13.66 -13.17 -1.49
C THR A 73 -12.75 -14.14 -0.73
N GLY A 74 -12.01 -13.61 0.25
CA GLY A 74 -10.96 -14.31 0.97
C GLY A 74 -9.70 -14.53 0.12
N LEU A 75 -8.58 -14.74 0.80
CA LEU A 75 -7.35 -15.30 0.27
C LEU A 75 -7.35 -16.80 0.53
N LYS A 76 -7.13 -17.60 -0.51
CA LYS A 76 -6.96 -19.05 -0.36
C LYS A 76 -5.52 -19.31 0.11
N LEU A 77 -5.36 -19.69 1.38
CA LEU A 77 -4.06 -19.89 2.02
C LEU A 77 -4.07 -21.20 2.84
N THR A 78 -2.96 -21.93 2.82
CA THR A 78 -2.66 -22.95 3.84
C THR A 78 -2.19 -22.27 5.14
N GLU A 79 -2.15 -22.99 6.26
CA GLU A 79 -1.62 -22.44 7.53
C GLU A 79 -0.16 -22.01 7.38
N PHE A 80 0.67 -22.77 6.66
CA PHE A 80 2.05 -22.38 6.34
C PHE A 80 2.14 -21.09 5.50
N GLN A 81 1.19 -20.87 4.58
CA GLN A 81 1.17 -19.64 3.81
C GLN A 81 0.69 -18.44 4.65
N LEU A 82 -0.15 -18.68 5.65
CA LEU A 82 -0.53 -17.67 6.63
C LEU A 82 0.66 -17.29 7.52
N ASP A 83 1.42 -18.27 8.00
CA ASP A 83 2.68 -18.05 8.73
C ASP A 83 3.67 -17.22 7.90
N HIS A 84 3.84 -17.58 6.62
CA HIS A 84 4.66 -16.79 5.69
C HIS A 84 4.17 -15.34 5.61
N ALA A 85 2.85 -15.10 5.55
CA ALA A 85 2.32 -13.74 5.48
C ALA A 85 2.63 -12.92 6.74
N ILE A 86 2.61 -13.55 7.92
CA ILE A 86 2.97 -12.93 9.21
C ILE A 86 4.48 -12.61 9.24
N LEU A 87 5.32 -13.60 8.92
CA LEU A 87 6.78 -13.43 8.88
C LEU A 87 7.21 -12.38 7.85
N SER A 88 6.57 -12.39 6.67
CA SER A 88 6.76 -11.38 5.63
C SER A 88 6.38 -9.99 6.12
N LEU A 89 5.27 -9.85 6.85
CA LEU A 89 4.88 -8.57 7.43
C LEU A 89 5.93 -8.09 8.44
N ASN A 90 6.38 -8.94 9.36
CA ASN A 90 7.41 -8.56 10.34
C ASN A 90 8.70 -8.11 9.66
N HIS A 91 9.18 -8.87 8.68
CA HIS A 91 10.35 -8.48 7.88
C HIS A 91 10.15 -7.13 7.18
N THR A 92 8.95 -6.89 6.65
CA THR A 92 8.59 -5.60 6.05
C THR A 92 8.74 -4.47 7.07
N LEU A 93 8.18 -4.63 8.26
CA LEU A 93 8.23 -3.62 9.33
C LEU A 93 9.65 -3.32 9.81
N GLU A 94 10.52 -4.33 9.86
CA GLU A 94 11.95 -4.18 10.19
C GLU A 94 12.73 -3.45 9.11
N SER A 95 12.37 -3.65 7.84
CA SER A 95 13.03 -3.01 6.70
C SER A 95 12.67 -1.54 6.48
N PHE A 96 11.69 -1.02 7.21
CA PHE A 96 11.34 0.40 7.15
C PHE A 96 12.44 1.27 7.78
N THR A 97 12.49 2.53 7.37
CA THR A 97 13.39 3.52 7.97
C THR A 97 12.59 4.70 8.54
N PRO A 98 12.51 4.86 9.88
CA PRO A 98 13.02 3.93 10.91
C PRO A 98 12.21 2.62 10.96
N PRO A 99 12.73 1.55 11.59
CA PRO A 99 11.96 0.31 11.80
C PRO A 99 10.65 0.60 12.55
N VAL A 100 9.56 -0.08 12.16
CA VAL A 100 8.23 0.16 12.73
C VAL A 100 8.10 -0.60 14.07
N PRO A 101 7.76 0.08 15.17
CA PRO A 101 7.44 -0.59 16.44
C PRO A 101 6.23 -1.51 16.30
N ALA A 102 6.33 -2.74 16.84
CA ALA A 102 5.27 -3.75 16.76
C ALA A 102 3.92 -3.27 17.31
N ASN A 103 3.93 -2.40 18.34
CA ASN A 103 2.69 -1.88 18.93
C ASN A 103 1.88 -0.96 18.01
N LEU A 104 2.44 -0.54 16.87
CA LEU A 104 1.72 0.24 15.86
C LEU A 104 0.98 -0.63 14.84
N ILE A 105 1.18 -1.95 14.86
CA ILE A 105 0.61 -2.86 13.87
C ILE A 105 -0.13 -3.99 14.58
N ARG A 106 -1.37 -4.24 14.16
CA ARG A 106 -2.10 -5.46 14.53
C ARG A 106 -2.42 -6.23 13.27
N PHE A 107 -2.07 -7.50 13.26
CA PHE A 107 -2.48 -8.47 12.25
C PHE A 107 -3.64 -9.26 12.84
N ASN A 108 -4.70 -9.48 12.07
CA ASN A 108 -5.83 -10.34 12.43
C ASN A 108 -6.15 -11.21 11.22
N SER A 109 -6.32 -12.52 11.43
CA SER A 109 -6.73 -13.45 10.37
C SER A 109 -8.06 -14.11 10.74
N ILE A 110 -9.04 -13.99 9.84
CA ILE A 110 -10.39 -14.53 10.03
C ILE A 110 -10.58 -15.64 9.01
N LYS A 111 -10.74 -16.88 9.49
CA LYS A 111 -11.02 -18.03 8.63
C LYS A 111 -12.49 -17.98 8.18
N LEU A 112 -12.71 -17.89 6.87
CA LEU A 112 -14.05 -17.83 6.28
C LEU A 112 -14.63 -19.24 6.17
N ARG A 113 -15.77 -19.48 6.83
CA ARG A 113 -16.56 -20.71 6.66
C ARG A 113 -17.49 -20.58 5.45
N LYS A 114 -17.70 -21.69 4.73
CA LYS A 114 -18.79 -21.79 3.75
C LYS A 114 -19.99 -22.39 4.48
N THR A 115 -21.04 -21.62 4.69
CA THR A 115 -22.35 -22.19 5.04
C THR A 115 -23.00 -22.69 3.76
N GLU A 116 -23.47 -23.95 3.77
CA GLU A 116 -24.16 -24.55 2.62
C GLU A 116 -25.60 -24.02 2.49
N GLU A 117 -26.18 -23.44 3.54
CA GLU A 117 -27.63 -23.21 3.62
C GLU A 117 -28.10 -21.75 3.77
N ASP A 118 -27.27 -20.76 4.13
CA ASP A 118 -27.70 -19.35 4.08
C ASP A 118 -26.52 -18.38 4.00
N SER A 119 -26.65 -17.43 3.08
CA SER A 119 -25.55 -16.68 2.44
C SER A 119 -25.06 -15.42 3.17
N SER A 120 -25.15 -15.31 4.49
CA SER A 120 -24.89 -14.01 5.14
C SER A 120 -24.34 -14.01 6.56
N ASN A 121 -23.92 -15.14 7.13
CA ASN A 121 -23.38 -15.14 8.49
C ASN A 121 -22.04 -15.89 8.58
N TYR A 122 -21.00 -15.20 9.01
CA TYR A 122 -19.74 -15.80 9.45
C TYR A 122 -19.77 -15.93 10.97
N ASP A 123 -19.51 -17.13 11.48
CA ASP A 123 -19.29 -17.36 12.90
C ASP A 123 -17.99 -16.70 13.39
N GLU A 124 -17.99 -16.42 14.69
CA GLU A 124 -17.08 -15.55 15.44
C GLU A 124 -15.58 -15.62 15.13
N ILE A 125 -15.00 -14.44 15.31
CA ILE A 125 -13.67 -13.96 15.01
C ILE A 125 -12.66 -14.60 15.96
N SER A 126 -11.77 -15.45 15.45
CA SER A 126 -10.52 -15.74 16.16
C SER A 126 -9.55 -14.59 15.88
N ASP A 127 -9.41 -13.66 16.82
CA ASP A 127 -8.34 -12.68 16.78
C ASP A 127 -7.00 -13.39 17.00
N VAL A 128 -6.34 -13.77 15.90
CA VAL A 128 -4.92 -14.07 15.94
C VAL A 128 -4.21 -12.72 15.98
N PHE A 129 -3.97 -12.20 17.18
CA PHE A 129 -2.92 -11.19 17.42
C PHE A 129 -1.61 -11.71 16.82
N LEU A 130 -0.62 -10.85 16.54
CA LEU A 130 0.73 -11.26 16.10
C LEU A 130 1.29 -12.36 17.03
N SER A 131 0.90 -13.60 16.80
CA SER A 131 1.37 -14.76 17.51
C SER A 131 2.67 -15.11 16.84
N GLU A 132 3.63 -15.51 17.65
CA GLU A 132 4.86 -16.12 17.16
C GLU A 132 4.48 -17.13 16.07
N ALA A 133 5.10 -17.01 14.89
CA ALA A 133 4.84 -17.92 13.79
C ALA A 133 5.03 -19.34 14.32
N ALA A 134 3.96 -20.13 14.35
CA ALA A 134 3.96 -21.43 15.02
C ALA A 134 4.55 -22.54 14.11
N GLY A 135 4.85 -22.20 12.86
CA GLY A 135 5.34 -23.13 11.85
C GLY A 135 6.78 -23.58 12.09
N THR A 136 6.98 -24.90 12.08
CA THR A 136 8.30 -25.57 12.06
C THR A 136 9.00 -25.52 10.70
N LEU A 137 8.34 -24.98 9.67
CA LEU A 137 8.85 -24.91 8.30
C LEU A 137 9.66 -23.63 8.10
N GLU A 138 10.90 -23.78 7.61
CA GLU A 138 11.75 -22.65 7.26
C GLU A 138 11.17 -21.86 6.07
N HIS A 139 10.84 -20.60 6.31
CA HIS A 139 10.36 -19.69 5.29
C HIS A 139 11.49 -18.82 4.72
N VAL A 140 11.45 -18.61 3.40
CA VAL A 140 12.34 -17.67 2.70
C VAL A 140 11.57 -16.37 2.49
N ILE A 141 11.86 -15.38 3.33
CA ILE A 141 11.15 -14.09 3.35
C ILE A 141 11.86 -13.06 2.46
N GLY A 142 11.09 -12.14 1.86
CA GLY A 142 11.65 -11.06 1.03
C GLY A 142 12.21 -11.53 -0.32
N LYS A 143 11.86 -12.74 -0.76
CA LYS A 143 12.25 -13.30 -2.06
C LYS A 143 11.00 -13.56 -2.93
N PRO A 144 11.16 -13.65 -4.26
CA PRO A 144 10.04 -13.94 -5.16
C PRO A 144 9.35 -15.28 -4.94
N PHE A 145 10.03 -16.21 -4.27
CA PHE A 145 9.56 -17.57 -4.06
C PHE A 145 9.90 -18.07 -2.66
N CYS A 146 8.96 -18.80 -2.07
CA CYS A 146 9.13 -19.56 -0.85
C CYS A 146 8.47 -20.93 -1.02
N TYR A 147 9.08 -21.98 -0.45
CA TYR A 147 8.63 -23.36 -0.55
C TYR A 147 7.18 -23.58 -0.10
N CYS A 148 6.65 -22.76 0.82
CA CYS A 148 5.24 -22.82 1.23
C CYS A 148 4.25 -22.52 0.08
N SER A 149 4.71 -21.87 -0.99
CA SER A 149 3.91 -21.62 -2.20
C SER A 149 3.57 -22.91 -2.95
N ASN A 150 4.35 -23.98 -2.75
CA ASN A 150 4.13 -25.28 -3.37
C ASN A 150 3.28 -26.22 -2.50
N THR A 151 2.81 -25.76 -1.32
CA THR A 151 1.94 -26.58 -0.47
C THR A 151 0.62 -26.86 -1.19
N SER A 152 0.10 -28.07 -0.99
CA SER A 152 -1.08 -28.54 -1.70
C SER A 152 -2.32 -27.70 -1.40
N ASP A 153 -2.99 -27.27 -2.47
CA ASP A 153 -4.23 -26.51 -2.44
C ASP A 153 -5.38 -27.21 -1.69
N HIS A 154 -5.28 -28.53 -1.47
CA HIS A 154 -6.30 -29.33 -0.78
C HIS A 154 -6.42 -28.99 0.71
N GLN A 155 -5.37 -28.45 1.34
CA GLN A 155 -5.40 -28.01 2.74
C GLN A 155 -5.70 -26.51 2.89
N ALA A 156 -5.83 -25.78 1.78
CA ALA A 156 -6.00 -24.35 1.83
C ALA A 156 -7.43 -23.97 2.26
N SER A 157 -7.52 -23.08 3.23
CA SER A 157 -8.76 -22.45 3.66
C SER A 157 -8.84 -21.03 3.12
N GLN A 158 -10.01 -20.41 3.21
CA GLN A 158 -10.14 -18.99 2.88
C GLN A 158 -9.96 -18.13 4.12
N TYR A 159 -9.20 -17.05 3.97
CA TYR A 159 -8.94 -16.09 5.05
C TYR A 159 -9.23 -14.67 4.60
N LEU A 160 -9.89 -13.90 5.46
CA LEU A 160 -9.86 -12.44 5.43
C LEU A 160 -8.75 -12.00 6.39
N ILE A 161 -7.77 -11.25 5.91
CA ILE A 161 -6.70 -10.72 6.75
C ILE A 161 -6.93 -9.22 6.92
N ILE A 162 -6.83 -8.73 8.14
CA ILE A 162 -6.96 -7.31 8.48
C ILE A 162 -5.67 -6.86 9.14
N ILE A 163 -4.98 -5.91 8.52
CA ILE A 163 -3.80 -5.26 9.10
C ILE A 163 -4.25 -3.88 9.58
N THR A 164 -4.33 -3.70 10.90
CA THR A 164 -4.59 -2.39 11.50
C THR A 164 -3.28 -1.69 11.77
N VAL A 165 -3.18 -0.45 11.28
CA VAL A 165 -2.01 0.41 11.41
C VAL A 165 -2.39 1.62 12.25
N GLU A 166 -1.75 1.76 13.40
CA GLU A 166 -1.88 2.95 14.25
C GLU A 166 -1.07 4.10 13.68
N ARG A 167 -1.52 5.33 13.97
CA ARG A 167 -0.80 6.53 13.58
C ARG A 167 0.55 6.61 14.33
N ALA A 168 1.62 6.91 13.60
CA ALA A 168 2.92 7.20 14.20
C ALA A 168 2.91 8.50 15.03
N ARG A 169 3.87 8.63 15.95
CA ARG A 169 4.06 9.87 16.71
C ARG A 169 4.32 11.04 15.75
N LYS A 170 3.90 12.24 16.15
CA LYS A 170 4.20 13.47 15.41
C LYS A 170 5.72 13.58 15.23
N ASN A 171 6.15 14.01 14.03
CA ASN A 171 7.55 14.25 13.64
C ASN A 171 8.39 13.01 13.28
N ILE A 172 7.78 11.83 13.17
CA ILE A 172 8.46 10.66 12.60
C ILE A 172 7.85 10.36 11.23
N TRP A 173 8.70 10.32 10.20
CA TRP A 173 8.35 9.88 8.87
C TRP A 173 8.95 8.51 8.60
N TYR A 174 8.10 7.57 8.22
CA TYR A 174 8.50 6.24 7.81
C TYR A 174 8.73 6.20 6.30
N GLN A 175 9.88 5.67 5.93
CA GLN A 175 10.21 5.24 4.57
C GLN A 175 9.98 3.73 4.49
N ASN A 176 9.37 3.27 3.40
CA ASN A 176 9.22 1.83 3.15
C ASN A 176 10.56 1.18 2.76
N GLU A 177 10.54 -0.10 2.41
CA GLU A 177 11.73 -0.87 1.99
C GLU A 177 12.41 -0.33 0.72
N GLU A 178 11.71 0.51 -0.05
CA GLU A 178 12.23 1.19 -1.24
C GLU A 178 12.87 2.56 -0.90
N GLY A 179 12.86 2.98 0.36
CA GLY A 179 13.32 4.32 0.77
C GLY A 179 12.32 5.43 0.44
N LEU A 180 11.06 5.10 0.17
CA LEU A 180 10.03 6.04 -0.27
C LEU A 180 9.06 6.39 0.86
N VAL A 181 8.68 7.67 0.94
CA VAL A 181 7.70 8.16 1.92
C VAL A 181 6.34 8.31 1.25
N TYR A 182 5.34 7.59 1.76
CA TYR A 182 3.96 7.69 1.28
C TYR A 182 3.06 8.34 2.33
N ILE A 183 2.01 9.01 1.87
CA ILE A 183 0.89 9.50 2.69
C ILE A 183 -0.44 9.13 2.05
N ARG A 184 -1.46 8.95 2.89
CA ARG A 184 -2.85 8.75 2.47
C ARG A 184 -3.57 10.09 2.33
N ARG A 185 -4.19 10.34 1.18
CA ARG A 185 -5.02 11.54 0.93
C ARG A 185 -6.12 11.25 -0.09
N ASN A 186 -7.36 11.60 0.24
CA ASN A 186 -8.53 11.41 -0.62
C ASN A 186 -8.67 9.96 -1.13
N GLY A 187 -8.45 8.99 -0.25
CA GLY A 187 -8.49 7.56 -0.59
C GLY A 187 -7.33 7.06 -1.46
N SER A 188 -6.27 7.86 -1.67
CA SER A 188 -5.13 7.46 -2.50
C SER A 188 -3.80 7.59 -1.77
N ASN A 189 -2.86 6.72 -2.13
CA ASN A 189 -1.49 6.74 -1.61
C ASN A 189 -0.62 7.64 -2.49
N MET A 190 -0.25 8.81 -1.96
CA MET A 190 0.60 9.78 -2.62
C MET A 190 2.05 9.63 -2.17
N LEU A 191 2.99 9.64 -3.13
CA LEU A 191 4.42 9.73 -2.84
C LEU A 191 4.77 11.17 -2.43
N LEU A 192 5.46 11.32 -1.29
CA LEU A 192 6.06 12.59 -0.90
C LEU A 192 7.47 12.69 -1.48
N THR A 193 7.72 13.77 -2.22
CA THR A 193 9.07 14.11 -2.67
C THR A 193 9.87 14.75 -1.55
N MET A 194 11.20 14.70 -1.65
CA MET A 194 12.10 15.35 -0.69
C MET A 194 11.81 16.85 -0.51
N ASP A 195 11.46 17.56 -1.58
CA ASP A 195 11.11 18.97 -1.50
C ASP A 195 9.82 19.20 -0.70
N THR A 196 8.85 18.30 -0.87
CA THR A 196 7.60 18.35 -0.12
C THR A 196 7.84 18.06 1.36
N LEU A 197 8.70 17.09 1.69
CA LEU A 197 9.08 16.77 3.07
C LEU A 197 9.75 17.97 3.76
N ARG A 198 10.71 18.63 3.09
CA ARG A 198 11.38 19.82 3.61
C ARG A 198 10.41 20.98 3.89
N LEU A 199 9.38 21.12 3.07
CA LEU A 199 8.32 22.12 3.30
C LEU A 199 7.49 21.78 4.55
N PHE A 200 7.15 20.49 4.75
CA PHE A 200 6.43 20.06 5.96
C PHE A 200 7.25 20.28 7.23
N GLU A 201 8.54 19.95 7.21
CA GLU A 201 9.44 20.17 8.35
C GLU A 201 9.50 21.66 8.71
N LYS A 202 9.72 22.54 7.73
CA LYS A 202 9.77 23.99 7.96
C LYS A 202 8.47 24.53 8.59
N ASN A 203 7.31 24.03 8.14
CA ASN A 203 6.01 24.46 8.68
C ASN A 203 5.73 23.93 10.09
N LEU A 204 6.26 22.76 10.45
CA LEU A 204 6.17 22.22 11.81
C LEU A 204 6.96 23.09 12.80
N PHE A 205 8.18 23.52 12.43
CA PHE A 205 9.02 24.38 13.28
C PHE A 205 8.50 25.81 13.41
N THR A 206 7.72 26.31 12.45
CA THR A 206 7.09 27.65 12.57
C THR A 206 5.82 27.66 13.43
N SER A 207 5.27 26.49 13.78
CA SER A 207 3.97 26.39 14.47
C SER A 207 4.01 26.49 16.00
N GLU A 208 5.19 26.66 16.61
CA GLU A 208 5.31 26.93 18.05
C GLU A 208 5.12 28.42 18.42
N CYS A 209 4.94 29.31 17.44
CA CYS A 209 4.59 30.71 17.67
C CYS A 209 3.36 31.14 16.86
N SER A 210 2.26 31.39 17.58
CA SER A 210 1.03 32.13 17.20
C SER A 210 -0.22 31.31 16.78
N PRO A 211 -1.43 31.78 17.16
CA PRO A 211 -2.70 31.11 16.88
C PRO A 211 -3.19 31.43 15.46
N PHE A 212 -3.47 30.39 14.67
CA PHE A 212 -4.24 30.31 13.40
C PHE A 212 -4.44 31.58 12.54
N PRO A 213 -4.32 31.44 11.21
CA PRO A 213 -5.57 31.20 10.48
C PRO A 213 -5.48 30.11 9.41
N ILE A 214 -6.66 29.52 9.18
CA ILE A 214 -7.01 28.56 8.13
C ILE A 214 -6.66 29.14 6.75
N TYR A 215 -5.64 28.60 6.08
CA TYR A 215 -5.41 28.92 4.68
C TYR A 215 -6.30 28.06 3.78
N LYS A 216 -7.37 28.67 3.27
CA LYS A 216 -7.91 28.38 1.94
C LYS A 216 -6.77 28.58 0.93
N LEU A 217 -6.01 27.53 0.60
CA LEU A 217 -5.17 27.56 -0.60
C LEU A 217 -6.09 27.44 -1.82
N LYS A 218 -6.50 28.59 -2.35
CA LYS A 218 -6.95 28.69 -3.74
C LYS A 218 -5.81 28.20 -4.64
N MET A 219 -6.17 27.26 -5.52
CA MET A 219 -5.40 26.85 -6.69
C MET A 219 -4.93 28.09 -7.48
N THR A 220 -3.64 28.44 -7.44
CA THR A 220 -3.02 29.31 -8.46
C THR A 220 -1.53 29.02 -8.71
N ILE A 221 -0.87 28.13 -7.96
CA ILE A 221 0.56 27.82 -8.17
C ILE A 221 0.77 26.68 -9.19
N TRP A 222 -0.26 25.91 -9.52
CA TRP A 222 -0.15 24.80 -10.47
C TRP A 222 -0.15 25.26 -11.94
N ASP A 223 -0.73 26.41 -12.27
CA ASP A 223 -0.79 26.87 -13.67
C ASP A 223 0.56 27.43 -14.17
N HIS A 224 1.40 27.98 -13.28
CA HIS A 224 2.72 28.49 -13.68
C HIS A 224 3.83 27.43 -13.71
N LEU A 225 3.70 26.33 -12.95
CA LEU A 225 4.66 25.23 -12.99
C LEU A 225 4.37 24.26 -14.15
N PHE A 226 3.13 24.20 -14.64
CA PHE A 226 2.79 23.35 -15.79
C PHE A 226 3.23 23.96 -17.13
N GLU A 227 3.11 25.29 -17.31
CA GLU A 227 3.54 26.00 -18.53
C GLU A 227 5.07 25.97 -18.73
N ASN A 228 5.84 26.11 -17.65
CA ASN A 228 7.31 26.04 -17.73
C ASN A 228 7.82 24.62 -18.02
N PHE A 229 7.05 23.58 -17.68
CA PHE A 229 7.42 22.19 -17.97
C PHE A 229 7.16 21.80 -19.44
N LEU A 230 6.22 22.47 -20.11
CA LEU A 230 5.93 22.26 -21.54
C LEU A 230 6.90 23.02 -22.46
N GLN A 231 7.40 24.19 -22.07
CA GLN A 231 8.38 24.93 -22.88
C GLN A 231 9.75 24.22 -22.94
N LEU A 232 10.15 23.51 -21.87
CA LEU A 232 11.41 22.76 -21.87
C LEU A 232 11.37 21.50 -22.76
N PHE A 233 10.18 20.96 -23.04
CA PHE A 233 10.02 19.76 -23.88
C PHE A 233 9.87 20.06 -25.39
N PHE A 234 9.49 21.28 -25.77
CA PHE A 234 9.44 21.68 -27.19
C PHE A 234 10.77 22.19 -27.76
N SER A 235 11.81 22.38 -26.92
CA SER A 235 13.11 22.88 -27.39
C SER A 235 14.13 21.80 -27.80
N ILE A 236 13.78 20.51 -27.78
CA ILE A 236 14.66 19.39 -28.21
C ILE A 236 14.16 18.71 -29.51
N GLY A 237 13.11 19.23 -30.15
CA GLY A 237 12.57 18.64 -31.37
C GLY A 237 12.07 19.65 -32.37
N ASN A 238 12.97 20.41 -33.02
CA ASN A 238 12.79 20.90 -34.40
C ASN A 238 14.05 21.61 -34.92
N GLY A 239 14.84 20.89 -35.72
CA GLY A 239 15.94 21.44 -36.50
C GLY A 239 16.03 20.75 -37.85
N ARG A 240 14.98 20.85 -38.69
CA ARG A 240 15.11 20.66 -40.14
C ARG A 240 15.31 22.03 -40.78
N LYS A 241 16.37 22.19 -41.58
CA LYS A 241 16.34 23.05 -42.77
C LYS A 241 17.06 22.35 -43.91
N CYS A 242 16.29 22.08 -44.97
CA CYS A 242 16.80 21.89 -46.31
C CYS A 242 17.48 23.19 -46.78
N SER A 243 18.49 23.05 -47.64
CA SER A 243 18.97 24.10 -48.54
C SER A 243 18.90 23.60 -50.00
N PRO A 244 18.64 24.47 -50.98
CA PRO A 244 18.46 24.11 -52.39
C PRO A 244 19.76 24.26 -53.22
N VAL A 245 19.90 23.39 -54.23
CA VAL A 245 20.29 23.61 -55.65
C VAL A 245 21.72 24.12 -56.03
N GLU A 246 22.18 23.61 -57.20
CA GLU A 246 23.28 24.03 -58.12
C GLU A 246 24.73 23.63 -57.73
N CYS A 247 25.58 23.00 -58.57
CA CYS A 247 25.64 22.73 -60.02
C CYS A 247 26.11 21.27 -60.29
#